data_AF-A0A822HF57-F1
#
_entry.id   AF-A0A822HF57-F1
#
_cell.length_a   1.000
_cell.length_b   1.000
_cell.length_c   1.000
_cell.angle_alpha   90.00
_cell.angle_beta   90.00
_cell.angle_gamma   90.00
#
_symmetry.space_group_name_H-M   'P 1'
#
loop_
_entity.id
_entity.type
_entity.pdbx_description
1 polymer ?
#
loop_
_entity_poly.entity_id
_entity_poly.type
_entity_poly.pdbx_seq_one_letter_code
_entity_poly.pdbx_strand_id
1 'polypeptide(L)'
;LGTWLLWVGWNGFNAGSANGADGLAALALMNTNAAAATGLVTWVAIDAIRGHVSISGSCLGPIVGLVAVTPACGFVQPGWSLLIAFIATVIVYFLLLNKHHMHFDDALDVAIVHGCGGIIGAFLTGL
;
A
#
# COMPACT_ATOMS: atom_id res chain seq x y z
N LEU A 1 -16.27 -2.09 -3.62
CA LEU A 1 -16.48 -3.35 -2.86
C LEU A 1 -15.17 -4.14 -2.68
N GLY A 2 -14.47 -4.51 -3.76
CA GLY A 2 -13.20 -5.26 -3.69
C GLY A 2 -12.15 -4.63 -2.77
N THR A 3 -11.81 -3.35 -2.96
CA THR A 3 -10.86 -2.64 -2.07
C THR A 3 -11.24 -2.70 -0.60
N TRP A 4 -12.53 -2.59 -0.27
CA TRP A 4 -13.01 -2.63 1.11
C TRP A 4 -12.87 -4.04 1.71
N LEU A 5 -13.25 -5.08 0.96
CA LEU A 5 -13.06 -6.47 1.39
C LEU A 5 -11.58 -6.79 1.60
N LEU A 6 -10.72 -6.32 0.70
CA LEU A 6 -9.27 -6.48 0.83
C LEU A 6 -8.73 -5.74 2.04
N TRP A 7 -9.11 -4.48 2.27
CA TRP A 7 -8.65 -3.72 3.44
C TRP A 7 -9.09 -4.40 4.74
N VAL A 8 -10.38 -4.74 4.88
CA VAL A 8 -10.88 -5.43 6.08
C VAL A 8 -10.14 -6.75 6.28
N GLY A 9 -9.99 -7.56 5.23
CA GLY A 9 -9.25 -8.81 5.28
C GLY A 9 -7.76 -8.65 5.61
N TRP A 10 -7.13 -7.56 5.18
CA TRP A 10 -5.70 -7.29 5.40
C TRP A 10 -5.36 -7.08 6.87
N ASN A 11 -6.33 -6.64 7.68
CA ASN A 11 -6.18 -6.59 9.13
C ASN A 11 -5.88 -7.98 9.70
N GLY A 12 -6.61 -9.00 9.26
CA GLY A 12 -6.33 -10.38 9.64
C GLY A 12 -5.03 -10.91 9.05
N PHE A 13 -4.70 -10.52 7.81
CA PHE A 13 -3.45 -10.91 7.15
C PHE A 13 -2.20 -10.43 7.92
N ASN A 14 -2.16 -9.14 8.26
CA ASN A 14 -1.01 -8.54 8.95
C ASN A 14 -1.05 -8.77 10.47
N ALA A 15 -2.14 -8.41 11.14
CA ALA A 15 -2.21 -8.56 12.60
C ALA A 15 -2.24 -10.03 13.04
N GLY A 16 -2.89 -10.89 12.25
CA GLY A 16 -2.91 -12.34 12.50
C GLY A 16 -1.54 -13.00 12.35
N SER A 17 -0.62 -12.41 11.59
CA SER A 17 0.76 -12.90 11.45
C SER A 17 1.57 -12.79 12.76
N ALA A 18 1.07 -12.08 13.77
CA ALA A 18 1.65 -12.06 15.11
C ALA A 18 1.42 -13.38 15.89
N ASN A 19 0.50 -14.24 15.44
CA ASN A 19 0.15 -15.53 16.08
C ASN A 19 -0.33 -15.40 17.55
N GLY A 20 -0.86 -14.24 17.91
CA GLY A 20 -1.35 -13.95 19.26
C GLY A 20 -2.22 -12.69 19.28
N ALA A 21 -3.03 -12.54 20.32
CA ALA A 21 -3.79 -11.32 20.59
C ALA A 21 -3.01 -10.45 21.60
N ASP A 22 -1.99 -9.77 21.12
CA ASP A 22 -1.03 -9.03 21.96
C ASP A 22 -0.68 -7.64 21.39
N GLY A 23 0.33 -7.00 22.01
CA GLY A 23 0.80 -5.68 21.58
C GLY A 23 1.40 -5.67 20.17
N LEU A 24 1.96 -6.79 19.71
CA LEU A 24 2.52 -6.90 18.35
C LEU A 24 1.39 -6.94 17.32
N ALA A 25 0.32 -7.70 17.59
CA ALA A 25 -0.88 -7.70 16.75
C ALA A 25 -1.53 -6.31 16.69
N ALA A 26 -1.61 -5.60 17.83
CA ALA A 26 -2.14 -4.24 17.88
C ALA A 26 -1.27 -3.25 17.07
N LEU A 27 0.06 -3.36 17.15
CA LEU A 27 0.99 -2.56 16.36
C LEU A 27 0.81 -2.82 14.85
N ALA A 28 0.78 -4.10 14.45
CA ALA A 28 0.57 -4.49 13.06
C ALA A 28 -0.76 -4.00 12.51
N LEU A 29 -1.83 -4.06 13.31
CA LEU A 29 -3.14 -3.53 12.96
C LEU A 29 -3.09 -2.01 12.72
N MET A 30 -2.45 -1.26 13.62
CA MET A 30 -2.29 0.19 13.50
C MET A 30 -1.51 0.56 12.22
N ASN A 31 -0.35 -0.07 12.03
CA ASN A 31 0.51 0.17 10.87
C ASN A 31 -0.20 -0.16 9.55
N THR A 32 -1.00 -1.23 9.53
CA THR A 32 -1.79 -1.64 8.36
C THR A 32 -2.81 -0.59 7.95
N ASN A 33 -3.60 -0.08 8.89
CA ASN A 33 -4.62 0.94 8.60
C ASN A 33 -4.01 2.29 8.27
N ALA A 34 -2.95 2.68 8.99
CA ALA A 34 -2.21 3.90 8.73
C ALA A 34 -1.65 3.91 7.30
N ALA A 35 -0.98 2.83 6.89
CA ALA A 35 -0.43 2.69 5.55
C ALA A 35 -1.50 2.69 4.45
N ALA A 36 -2.61 1.98 4.65
CA ALA A 36 -3.73 1.98 3.70
C ALA A 36 -4.33 3.38 3.52
N ALA A 37 -4.55 4.11 4.62
CA ALA A 37 -5.02 5.48 4.58
C ALA A 37 -4.02 6.42 3.90
N THR A 38 -2.72 6.28 4.17
CA THR A 38 -1.68 7.05 3.50
C THR A 38 -1.62 6.77 2.02
N GLY A 39 -1.71 5.51 1.59
CA GLY A 39 -1.73 5.16 0.17
C GLY A 39 -2.94 5.77 -0.54
N LEU A 40 -4.12 5.76 0.08
CA LEU A 40 -5.31 6.44 -0.45
C LEU A 40 -5.09 7.94 -0.60
N VAL A 41 -4.69 8.62 0.48
CA VAL A 41 -4.52 10.07 0.49
C VAL A 41 -3.43 10.49 -0.50
N THR A 42 -2.32 9.76 -0.57
CA THR A 42 -1.21 10.04 -1.49
C THR A 42 -1.69 9.95 -2.93
N TRP A 43 -2.41 8.90 -3.30
CA TRP A 43 -2.90 8.74 -4.67
C TRP A 43 -3.90 9.84 -5.03
N VAL A 44 -4.89 10.10 -4.15
CA VAL A 44 -5.90 11.14 -4.36
C VAL A 44 -5.25 12.52 -4.45
N ALA A 45 -4.24 12.81 -3.64
CA ALA A 45 -3.52 14.08 -3.69
C ALA A 45 -2.79 14.26 -5.03
N ILE A 46 -2.09 13.23 -5.51
CA ILE A 46 -1.40 13.29 -6.82
C ILE A 46 -2.41 13.48 -7.95
N ASP A 47 -3.51 12.73 -7.95
CA ASP A 47 -4.59 12.87 -8.92
C ASP A 47 -5.22 14.27 -8.90
N ALA A 48 -5.48 14.83 -7.70
CA ALA A 48 -6.04 16.16 -7.53
C ALA A 48 -5.10 17.25 -8.07
N ILE A 49 -3.79 17.12 -7.82
CA ILE A 49 -2.76 18.01 -8.38
C ILE A 49 -2.75 17.93 -9.92
N ARG A 50 -3.04 16.76 -10.48
CA ARG A 50 -3.14 16.54 -11.93
C ARG A 50 -4.52 16.91 -12.51
N GLY A 51 -5.43 17.40 -11.69
CA GLY A 51 -6.72 17.97 -12.10
C GLY A 51 -7.89 16.99 -12.20
N HIS A 52 -7.70 15.70 -11.88
CA HIS A 52 -8.79 14.72 -11.90
C HIS A 52 -8.56 13.56 -10.92
N VAL A 53 -9.50 13.39 -9.98
CA VAL A 53 -9.51 12.27 -9.02
C VAL A 53 -10.15 11.04 -9.62
N SER A 54 -9.35 9.99 -9.87
CA SER A 54 -9.85 8.73 -10.39
C SER A 54 -10.45 7.87 -9.29
N ILE A 55 -11.63 7.28 -9.54
CA ILE A 55 -12.23 6.28 -8.65
C ILE A 55 -11.37 5.01 -8.62
N SER A 56 -10.88 4.54 -9.78
CA SER A 56 -10.00 3.36 -9.83
C SER A 56 -8.68 3.63 -9.11
N GLY A 57 -8.12 4.83 -9.28
CA GLY A 57 -6.92 5.27 -8.57
C GLY A 57 -7.13 5.31 -7.05
N SER A 58 -8.25 5.89 -6.60
CA SER A 58 -8.65 5.90 -5.19
C SER A 58 -8.87 4.49 -4.63
N CYS A 59 -9.22 3.51 -5.47
CA CYS A 59 -9.31 2.11 -5.07
C CYS A 59 -7.93 1.40 -5.04
N LEU A 60 -6.96 1.81 -5.86
CA LEU A 60 -5.62 1.23 -5.95
C LEU A 60 -4.67 1.77 -4.87
N GLY A 61 -4.72 3.06 -4.57
CA GLY A 61 -3.87 3.71 -3.56
C GLY A 61 -3.81 2.99 -2.21
N PRO A 62 -4.96 2.66 -1.57
CA PRO A 62 -4.94 1.91 -0.33
C PRO A 62 -4.32 0.51 -0.48
N ILE A 63 -4.51 -0.16 -1.62
CA ILE A 63 -3.92 -1.48 -1.87
C ILE A 63 -2.40 -1.40 -1.95
N VAL A 64 -1.84 -0.38 -2.61
CA VAL A 64 -0.39 -0.16 -2.62
C VAL A 64 0.15 0.05 -1.20
N GLY A 65 -0.53 0.85 -0.39
CA GLY A 65 -0.15 1.08 1.01
C GLY A 65 -0.16 -0.22 1.83
N LEU A 66 -1.21 -1.04 1.69
CA LEU A 66 -1.34 -2.35 2.34
C LEU A 66 -0.24 -3.32 1.92
N VAL A 67 0.03 -3.42 0.61
CA VAL A 67 1.12 -4.25 0.07
C VAL A 67 2.47 -3.79 0.65
N ALA A 68 2.76 -2.50 0.58
CA ALA A 68 4.05 -1.96 0.99
C ALA A 68 4.34 -2.15 2.48
N VAL A 69 3.34 -2.02 3.35
CA VAL A 69 3.54 -2.18 4.80
C VAL A 69 3.57 -3.64 5.25
N THR A 70 3.07 -4.58 4.44
CA THR A 70 2.98 -6.00 4.80
C THR A 70 4.28 -6.56 5.41
N PRO A 71 5.47 -6.39 4.80
CA PRO A 71 6.71 -6.89 5.39
C PRO A 71 7.19 -6.08 6.62
N ALA A 72 6.66 -4.88 6.85
CA ALA A 72 7.10 -3.97 7.92
C ALA A 72 6.16 -3.93 9.13
N CYS A 73 4.92 -4.41 8.98
CA CYS A 73 3.80 -4.07 9.87
C CYS A 73 4.06 -4.39 11.35
N GLY A 74 4.79 -5.45 11.68
CA GLY A 74 5.17 -5.80 13.04
C GLY A 74 6.52 -5.26 13.53
N PHE A 75 7.28 -4.56 12.68
CA PHE A 75 8.67 -4.19 12.97
C PHE A 75 8.90 -2.69 13.13
N VAL A 76 8.02 -1.86 12.56
CA VAL A 76 8.21 -0.40 12.53
C VAL A 76 7.22 0.34 13.43
N GLN A 77 7.60 1.55 13.85
CA GLN A 77 6.68 2.46 14.54
C GLN A 77 5.67 3.08 13.55
N PRO A 78 4.48 3.51 13.99
CA PRO A 78 3.43 4.03 13.09
C PRO A 78 3.89 5.14 12.16
N GLY A 79 4.74 6.06 12.60
CA GLY A 79 5.28 7.12 11.75
C GLY A 79 6.02 6.59 10.50
N TRP A 80 6.75 5.49 10.64
CA TRP A 80 7.48 4.87 9.53
C TRP A 80 6.56 4.12 8.56
N SER A 81 5.45 3.53 9.04
CA SER A 81 4.45 2.93 8.15
C SER A 81 3.81 3.95 7.20
N LEU A 82 3.61 5.19 7.66
CA LEU A 82 3.13 6.29 6.83
C LEU A 82 4.17 6.60 5.73
N LEU A 83 5.44 6.69 6.10
CA LEU A 83 6.52 6.99 5.16
C LEU A 83 6.70 5.89 4.11
N ILE A 84 6.69 4.62 4.52
CA ILE A 84 6.77 3.46 3.62
C ILE A 84 5.62 3.50 2.60
N ALA A 85 4.40 3.67 3.08
CA ALA A 85 3.22 3.73 2.22
C ALA A 85 3.27 4.92 1.25
N PHE A 86 3.66 6.11 1.74
CA PHE A 86 3.81 7.30 0.90
C PHE A 86 4.81 7.06 -0.23
N ILE A 87 6.04 6.60 0.09
CA ILE A 87 7.09 6.35 -0.90
C ILE A 87 6.64 5.30 -1.91
N ALA A 88 6.11 4.16 -1.45
CA ALA A 88 5.66 3.10 -2.32
C ALA A 88 4.51 3.56 -3.25
N THR A 89 3.53 4.29 -2.72
CA THR A 89 2.42 4.82 -3.51
C THR A 89 2.89 5.82 -4.55
N VAL A 90 3.81 6.74 -4.22
CA VAL A 90 4.36 7.69 -5.20
C VAL A 90 5.06 6.93 -6.34
N ILE A 91 5.93 5.98 -6.02
CA ILE A 91 6.68 5.24 -7.03
C ILE A 91 5.73 4.40 -7.91
N VAL A 92 4.83 3.64 -7.31
CA VAL A 92 3.85 2.81 -8.04
C VAL A 92 2.94 3.66 -8.92
N TYR A 93 2.48 4.82 -8.44
CA TYR A 93 1.68 5.75 -9.24
C TYR A 93 2.39 6.12 -10.55
N PHE A 94 3.66 6.53 -10.46
CA PHE A 94 4.42 6.92 -11.63
C PHE A 94 4.82 5.74 -12.51
N LEU A 95 5.04 4.54 -11.96
CA LEU A 95 5.24 3.33 -12.77
C LEU A 95 4.00 3.01 -13.61
N LEU A 96 2.80 3.09 -13.02
CA LEU A 96 1.54 2.84 -13.73
C LEU A 96 1.25 3.89 -14.79
N LEU A 97 1.55 5.16 -14.51
CA LEU A 97 1.41 6.22 -15.49
C LEU A 97 2.27 5.95 -16.74
N ASN A 98 3.44 5.34 -16.56
CA ASN A 98 4.38 5.03 -17.63
C ASN A 98 4.20 3.63 -18.24
N LYS A 99 3.19 2.84 -17.82
CA LYS A 99 3.04 1.44 -18.25
C LYS A 99 2.91 1.24 -19.75
N HIS A 100 2.26 2.18 -20.45
CA HIS A 100 2.10 2.12 -21.90
C HIS A 100 3.43 2.20 -22.65
N HIS A 101 4.44 2.86 -22.07
CA HIS A 101 5.79 2.93 -22.64
C HIS A 101 6.64 1.68 -22.34
N MET A 102 6.22 0.85 -21.38
CA MET A 102 6.92 -0.38 -21.01
C MET A 102 6.54 -1.57 -21.89
N HIS A 103 5.56 -1.41 -22.81
CA HIS A 103 5.02 -2.50 -23.67
C HIS A 103 4.65 -3.76 -22.88
N PHE A 104 4.14 -3.56 -21.66
CA PHE A 104 3.79 -4.60 -20.71
C PHE A 104 2.28 -4.55 -20.45
N ASP A 105 1.58 -5.60 -20.85
CA ASP A 105 0.11 -5.69 -20.70
C ASP A 105 -0.24 -6.51 -19.45
N ASP A 106 -0.27 -5.81 -18.33
CA ASP A 106 -0.80 -6.32 -17.06
C ASP A 106 -2.22 -5.78 -16.88
N ALA A 107 -3.18 -6.59 -17.31
CA ALA A 107 -4.59 -6.22 -17.40
C ALA A 107 -5.19 -5.69 -16.08
N LEU A 108 -4.62 -6.11 -14.94
CA LEU A 108 -5.11 -5.75 -13.61
C LEU A 108 -4.09 -4.97 -12.78
N ASP A 109 -2.99 -4.52 -13.40
CA ASP A 109 -1.90 -3.77 -12.75
C ASP A 109 -1.26 -4.51 -11.55
N VAL A 110 -1.38 -5.84 -11.47
CA VAL A 110 -0.96 -6.68 -10.34
C VAL A 110 0.55 -6.66 -10.15
N ALA A 111 1.34 -6.80 -11.21
CA ALA A 111 2.79 -6.87 -11.14
C ALA A 111 3.39 -5.55 -10.60
N ILE A 112 2.85 -4.40 -11.01
CA ILE A 112 3.34 -3.11 -10.55
C ILE A 112 2.81 -2.82 -9.13
N VAL A 113 1.52 -3.03 -8.87
CA VAL A 113 0.91 -2.75 -7.55
C VAL A 113 1.45 -3.69 -6.48
N HIS A 114 1.45 -5.00 -6.72
CA HIS A 114 1.89 -5.99 -5.74
C HIS A 114 3.39 -6.26 -5.81
N GLY A 115 3.93 -6.47 -7.01
CA GLY A 115 5.35 -6.80 -7.20
C GLY A 115 6.25 -5.63 -6.83
N CYS A 116 6.13 -4.49 -7.53
CA CYS A 116 6.95 -3.32 -7.21
C CYS A 116 6.63 -2.76 -5.83
N GLY A 117 5.35 -2.63 -5.47
CA GLY A 117 4.94 -2.17 -4.12
C GLY A 117 5.53 -3.05 -3.01
N GLY A 118 5.50 -4.37 -3.18
CA GLY A 118 6.05 -5.32 -2.22
C GLY A 118 7.58 -5.28 -2.12
N ILE A 119 8.28 -5.14 -3.25
CA ILE A 119 9.74 -4.98 -3.27
C ILE A 119 10.16 -3.70 -2.55
N ILE A 120 9.49 -2.58 -2.83
CA ILE A 120 9.76 -1.31 -2.15
C ILE A 120 9.53 -1.45 -0.65
N GLY A 121 8.38 -2.02 -0.26
CA GLY A 121 8.07 -2.29 1.14
C GLY A 121 9.13 -3.14 1.84
N ALA A 122 9.50 -4.27 1.24
CA ALA A 122 10.48 -5.19 1.81
C ALA A 122 11.87 -4.57 1.93
N PHE A 123 12.28 -3.76 0.95
CA PHE A 123 13.53 -3.02 1.01
C PHE A 123 13.51 -1.98 2.15
N LEU A 124 12.44 -1.19 2.25
CA LEU A 124 12.30 -0.16 3.28
C LEU A 124 12.14 -0.74 4.69
N THR A 125 11.65 -1.98 4.84
CA THR A 125 11.66 -2.69 6.13
C THR A 125 13.08 -2.87 6.67
N GLY A 126 14.09 -3.00 5.79
CA GLY A 126 15.48 -3.24 6.16
C GLY A 126 16.29 -1.98 6.48
N LEU A 127 15.69 -0.79 6.38
CA LEU A 127 16.30 0.51 6.68
C LEU A 127 15.85 1.03 8.05
#